data_AF-A0A960DYP3-F1
#
_entry.id   AF-A0A960DYP3-F1
#
_cell.length_a   1.000
_cell.length_b   1.000
_cell.length_c   1.000
_cell.angle_alpha   90.00
_cell.angle_beta   90.00
_cell.angle_gamma   90.00
#
_symmetry.space_group_name_H-M   'P 1'
#
loop_
_entity.id
_entity.type
_entity.pdbx_description
1 polymer ?
#
loop_
_entity_poly.entity_id
_entity_poly.type
_entity_poly.pdbx_seq_one_letter_code
_entity_poly.pdbx_strand_id
1 'polypeptide(L)' 'MPEVDAAHCPGCGRPSTECPGCLWEFDPPHFCATCGLRLAVNVSPNGWRARCKVHGEVAPPA' A
#
# COMPACT_ATOMS: atom_id res chain seq x y z
N MET A 1 18.14 7.91 -4.77
CA MET A 1 16.90 7.75 -3.99
C MET A 1 15.97 6.98 -4.90
N PRO A 2 15.50 5.75 -4.60
CA PRO A 2 14.65 5.06 -5.55
C PRO A 2 13.31 5.78 -5.54
N GLU A 3 13.06 6.52 -6.61
CA GLU A 3 11.74 6.82 -7.11
C GLU A 3 10.96 5.50 -7.20
N VAL A 4 10.18 5.21 -6.16
CA VAL A 4 9.30 4.05 -6.17
C VAL A 4 8.17 4.37 -7.14
N ASP A 5 8.38 3.98 -8.39
CA ASP A 5 7.33 3.95 -9.39
C ASP A 5 6.17 3.16 -8.78
N ALA A 6 5.08 3.86 -8.47
CA ALA A 6 3.87 3.27 -7.92
C ALA A 6 3.20 2.48 -9.04
N ALA A 7 3.79 1.32 -9.35
CA ALA A 7 3.39 0.44 -10.43
C ALA A 7 2.02 -0.18 -10.21
N HIS A 8 1.56 -0.27 -8.94
CA HIS A 8 0.30 -0.89 -8.55
C HIS A 8 -0.52 -0.01 -7.60
N CYS A 9 -1.84 -0.09 -7.71
CA CYS A 9 -2.78 0.61 -6.86
C CYS A 9 -2.79 0.00 -5.44
N PRO A 10 -2.56 0.79 -4.38
CA PRO A 10 -2.51 0.29 -3.00
C PRO A 10 -3.87 -0.18 -2.44
N GLY A 11 -4.99 0.14 -3.12
CA GLY A 11 -6.33 -0.29 -2.72
C GLY A 11 -6.74 -1.65 -3.26
N CYS A 12 -6.42 -1.96 -4.52
CA CYS A 12 -6.88 -3.18 -5.19
C CYS A 12 -5.76 -4.09 -5.74
N GLY A 13 -4.50 -3.62 -5.75
CA GLY A 13 -3.35 -4.38 -6.24
C GLY A 13 -3.20 -4.44 -7.77
N ARG A 14 -4.10 -3.82 -8.54
CA ARG A 14 -4.03 -3.73 -10.02
C ARG A 14 -2.90 -2.79 -10.45
N PRO A 15 -2.32 -2.94 -11.66
CA PRO A 15 -1.33 -2.01 -12.16
C PRO A 15 -1.93 -0.59 -12.31
N SER A 16 -1.10 0.43 -12.13
CA SER A 16 -1.50 1.85 -12.14
C SER A 16 -2.12 2.28 -13.48
N THR A 17 -1.76 1.59 -14.57
CA THR A 17 -2.37 1.74 -15.90
C THR A 17 -3.83 1.29 -15.98
N GLU A 18 -4.28 0.39 -15.09
CA GLU A 18 -5.65 -0.12 -15.03
C GLU A 18 -6.49 0.56 -13.95
N CYS A 19 -5.85 1.02 -12.88
CA CYS A 19 -6.52 1.71 -11.78
C CYS A 19 -5.66 2.87 -11.30
N PRO A 20 -6.05 4.13 -11.61
CA PRO A 20 -5.28 5.30 -11.20
C PRO A 20 -5.34 5.58 -9.69
N GLY A 21 -6.25 4.90 -8.97
CA GLY A 21 -6.39 5.03 -7.52
C GLY A 21 -7.82 4.77 -7.06
N CYS A 22 -8.03 3.68 -6.33
CA CYS A 22 -9.33 3.35 -5.72
C CYS A 22 -9.25 3.21 -4.19
N LEU A 23 -8.12 3.60 -3.60
CA LEU A 23 -7.94 3.62 -2.16
C LEU A 23 -8.71 4.81 -1.58
N TRP A 24 -9.44 4.57 -0.49
CA TRP A 24 -10.15 5.64 0.20
C TRP A 24 -9.21 6.35 1.18
N GLU A 25 -9.43 7.64 1.43
CA GLU A 25 -8.56 8.45 2.29
C GLU A 25 -8.45 7.91 3.74
N PHE A 26 -9.51 7.25 4.21
CA PHE A 26 -9.57 6.66 5.56
C PHE A 26 -9.25 5.16 5.57
N ASP A 27 -9.05 4.53 4.40
CA ASP A 27 -8.76 3.11 4.29
C ASP A 27 -7.23 2.88 4.26
N PRO A 28 -6.68 2.00 5.11
CA PRO A 28 -5.27 1.69 5.07
C PRO A 28 -4.89 0.96 3.77
N PRO A 29 -3.66 1.12 3.26
CA PRO A 29 -3.22 0.44 2.05
C PRO A 29 -3.25 -1.07 2.24
N HIS A 30 -4.07 -1.75 1.44
CA HIS A 30 -4.20 -3.20 1.46
C HIS A 30 -3.17 -3.91 0.58
N PHE A 31 -2.55 -3.21 -0.37
CA PHE A 31 -1.59 -3.75 -1.33
C PHE A 31 -0.34 -2.89 -1.45
N CYS A 32 0.79 -3.52 -1.76
CA CYS A 32 2.06 -2.83 -1.97
C CYS A 32 2.06 -2.11 -3.31
N ALA A 33 2.33 -0.80 -3.31
CA ALA A 33 2.39 0.01 -4.54
C ALA A 33 3.48 -0.45 -5.53
N THR A 34 4.49 -1.17 -5.04
CA THR A 34 5.62 -1.64 -5.87
C THR A 34 5.36 -3.00 -6.51
N CYS A 35 4.82 -3.98 -5.76
CA CYS A 35 4.66 -5.37 -6.25
C CYS A 35 3.22 -5.86 -6.34
N GLY A 36 2.21 -5.07 -5.97
CA GLY A 36 0.80 -5.46 -6.04
C GLY A 36 0.39 -6.59 -5.08
N LEU A 37 1.31 -7.02 -4.19
CA LEU A 37 1.03 -8.05 -3.19
C LEU A 37 0.26 -7.48 -2.00
N ARG A 38 -0.63 -8.28 -1.44
CA ARG A 38 -1.42 -7.91 -0.26
C ARG A 38 -0.51 -7.68 0.94
N LEU A 39 -0.68 -6.53 1.59
CA LEU A 39 0.03 -6.14 2.79
C LEU A 39 -0.60 -6.81 4.02
N ALA A 40 0.23 -7.18 4.99
CA ALA A 40 -0.24 -7.53 6.33
C ALA A 40 -0.56 -6.22 7.07
N VAL A 41 -1.83 -5.80 7.03
CA VAL A 41 -2.31 -4.59 7.69
C VAL A 41 -2.79 -4.93 9.10
N ASN A 42 -2.30 -4.19 10.08
CA ASN A 42 -2.78 -4.20 11.45
C ASN A 42 -3.37 -2.83 11.76
N VAL A 43 -4.66 -2.79 12.04
CA VAL A 43 -5.38 -1.56 12.40
C VAL A 43 -5.47 -1.48 13.92
N SER A 44 -5.01 -0.38 14.49
CA SER A 44 -5.06 -0.05 15.91
C SER A 44 -5.80 1.29 16.10
N PRO A 45 -6.33 1.59 17.31
CA PRO A 45 -7.04 2.85 17.56
C PRO A 45 -6.19 4.11 17.32
N ASN A 46 -4.87 3.97 17.38
CA ASN A 46 -3.85 5.00 17.22
C ASN A 46 -3.25 5.05 15.81
N GLY A 47 -3.78 4.29 14.85
CA GLY A 47 -3.33 4.27 13.46
C GLY A 47 -3.20 2.85 12.91
N TRP A 48 -2.57 2.68 11.75
CA TRP A 48 -2.36 1.38 11.14
C TRP A 48 -0.90 1.14 10.84
N ARG A 49 -0.51 -0.14 10.81
CA ARG A 49 0.80 -0.60 10.35
C ARG A 49 0.59 -1.58 9.21
N ALA A 50 1.34 -1.44 8.13
CA ALA A 50 1.29 -2.37 7.02
C ALA A 50 2.69 -2.97 6.78
N ARG A 51 2.76 -4.25 6.43
CA ARG A 51 4.03 -4.91 6.09
C ARG A 51 3.90 -5.72 4.81
N CYS A 52 4.77 -5.42 3.85
CA CYS A 52 4.94 -6.20 2.64
C CYS A 52 5.85 -7.40 2.90
N LYS A 53 5.51 -8.56 2.32
CA LYS A 53 6.32 -9.77 2.40
C LYS A 53 7.67 -9.63 1.70
N VAL A 54 7.74 -8.86 0.62
CA VAL A 54 8.93 -8.66 -0.21
C VAL A 54 9.71 -7.42 0.21
N HIS A 55 9.01 -6.29 0.39
CA HIS A 55 9.64 -4.98 0.62
C HIS A 55 9.77 -4.57 2.09
N GLY A 56 9.16 -5.31 3.02
CA GLY A 56 9.23 -4.99 4.44
C GLY A 56 8.14 -4.00 4.89
N GLU A 57 8.40 -3.28 5.97
CA GLU A 57 7.40 -2.44 6.64
C GLU A 57 7.04 -1.20 5.82
N VAL A 58 5.74 -0.96 5.68
CA VAL A 58 5.12 0.20 5.03
C VAL A 58 4.46 0.98 6.16
N ALA A 59 5.24 1.82 6.83
CA ALA A 59 4.75 2.64 7.92
C ALA A 59 3.93 3.83 7.37
N PRO A 60 2.89 4.29 8.09
CA PRO A 60 2.29 5.58 7.79
C PRO A 60 3.36 6.69 7.91
N PRO A 61 3.25 7.80 7.15
CA PRO A 61 4.01 9.00 7.47
C PRO A 61 3.63 9.42 8.90
N ALA A 62 4.63 9.64 9.73
CA ALA A 62 4.48 10.10 11.11
C ALA A 62 3.82 11.48 11.19
#